data_AF-A0A7V3PXR0-F1
#
_entry.id   AF-A0A7V3PXR0-F1
#
_cell.length_a   1.000
_cell.length_b   1.000
_cell.length_c   1.000
_cell.angle_alpha   90.00
_cell.angle_beta   90.00
_cell.angle_gamma   90.00
#
_symmetry.space_group_name_H-M   'P 1'
#
loop_
_entity.id
_entity.type
_entity.pdbx_description
1 polymer ?
#
loop_
_entity_poly.entity_id
_entity_poly.type
_entity_poly.pdbx_seq_one_letter_code
_entity_poly.pdbx_strand_id
1 'polypeptide(L)' 'MSEQQEISRKLNQRFLGKTIEVLVEGKDKDLYLGRSEYDAPEVDGLVYIKSQRALRPGEFVKVKIYDTLEYDLVAEVLS' A
#
# COMPACT_ATOMS: atom_id res chain seq x y z
N MET A 1 17.86 -2.42 -18.04
CA MET A 1 17.00 -1.79 -17.03
C MET A 1 16.36 -0.57 -17.70
N SER A 2 15.70 -0.73 -18.85
CA SER A 2 14.33 -1.21 -19.15
C SER A 2 13.24 -0.24 -18.64
N GLU A 3 12.73 0.54 -19.58
CA GLU A 3 11.73 1.63 -19.50
C GLU A 3 10.52 1.37 -18.59
N GLN A 4 10.21 0.11 -18.27
CA GLN A 4 9.15 -0.28 -17.33
C GLN A 4 9.38 0.26 -15.90
N GLN A 5 10.62 0.45 -15.45
CA GLN A 5 10.91 0.93 -14.09
C GLN A 5 10.51 2.40 -13.88
N GLU A 6 10.70 3.25 -14.90
CA GLU A 6 10.25 4.64 -14.86
C GLU A 6 8.72 4.76 -14.95
N ILE A 7 8.07 3.86 -15.70
CA ILE A 7 6.61 3.84 -15.83
C ILE A 7 5.98 3.44 -14.50
N SER A 8 6.48 2.39 -13.84
CA SER A 8 6.04 1.97 -12.50
C SER A 8 6.17 3.11 -11.49
N ARG A 9 7.33 3.78 -11.48
CA ARG A 9 7.59 4.91 -10.57
C ARG A 9 6.62 6.08 -10.80
N LYS A 10 6.33 6.42 -12.07
CA LYS A 10 5.35 7.48 -12.42
C LYS A 10 3.91 7.09 -12.08
N LEU A 11 3.55 5.81 -12.15
CA LEU A 11 2.24 5.31 -11.74
C LEU A 11 2.08 5.34 -10.22
N ASN A 12 3.08 4.86 -9.48
CA ASN A 12 3.10 4.86 -8.02
C ASN A 12 3.06 6.27 -7.43
N GLN A 13 3.76 7.23 -8.04
CA GLN A 13 3.69 8.64 -7.63
C GLN A 13 2.26 9.24 -7.68
N ARG A 14 1.36 8.71 -8.51
CA ARG A 14 -0.05 9.17 -8.53
C ARG A 14 -0.83 8.76 -7.29
N PHE A 15 -0.30 7.83 -6.49
CA PHE A 15 -0.92 7.39 -5.25
C PHE A 15 -0.43 8.16 -4.03
N LEU A 16 0.72 8.85 -4.11
CA LEU A 16 1.20 9.71 -3.02
C LEU A 16 0.14 10.74 -2.62
N GLY A 17 -0.16 10.78 -1.32
CA GLY A 17 -1.17 11.66 -0.74
C GLY A 17 -2.62 11.21 -0.94
N LYS A 18 -2.88 10.15 -1.72
CA LYS A 18 -4.23 9.59 -1.86
C LYS A 18 -4.58 8.75 -0.64
N THR A 19 -5.88 8.75 -0.35
CA THR A 19 -6.48 7.82 0.60
C THR A 19 -7.08 6.68 -0.20
N ILE A 20 -6.68 5.46 0.13
CA ILE A 20 -7.21 4.23 -0.47
C ILE A 20 -7.70 3.30 0.62
N GLU A 21 -8.61 2.40 0.25
CA GLU A 21 -9.04 1.32 1.12
C GLU A 21 -8.15 0.09 0.87
N VAL A 22 -7.67 -0.50 1.96
CA VAL A 22 -6.70 -1.60 1.94
C VAL A 22 -7.19 -2.73 2.82
N LEU A 23 -7.19 -3.94 2.27
CA LEU A 23 -7.48 -5.15 3.00
C LEU A 23 -6.23 -5.61 3.74
N VAL A 24 -6.30 -5.69 5.06
CA VAL A 24 -5.22 -6.23 5.89
C VAL A 24 -5.16 -7.74 5.70
N GLU A 25 -4.00 -8.25 5.30
CA GLU A 25 -3.76 -9.69 5.12
C GLU A 25 -2.95 -10.29 6.26
N GLY A 26 -2.10 -9.48 6.90
CA GLY A 26 -1.21 -9.96 7.92
C GLY A 26 -0.43 -8.87 8.61
N LYS A 27 0.50 -9.30 9.46
CA LYS A 27 1.47 -8.45 10.11
C LYS A 27 2.86 -9.07 9.95
N ASP A 28 3.81 -8.30 9.46
CA ASP A 28 5.23 -8.66 9.47
C ASP A 28 5.97 -7.71 10.41
N LYS A 29 6.53 -8.27 11.49
CA LYS A 29 7.22 -7.53 12.56
C LYS A 29 6.34 -6.40 13.13
N ASP A 30 6.67 -5.15 12.82
CA ASP A 30 6.01 -3.93 13.30
C ASP A 30 5.09 -3.29 12.25
N LEU A 31 5.00 -3.87 11.05
CA LEU A 31 4.20 -3.36 9.95
C LEU A 31 3.06 -4.32 9.61
N TYR A 32 1.92 -3.77 9.22
CA TYR A 32 0.83 -4.55 8.66
C TYR A 32 0.99 -4.65 7.15
N LEU A 33 0.63 -5.80 6.60
CA LEU A 33 0.64 -6.06 5.17
C LEU A 33 -0.79 -6.07 4.67
N GLY A 34 -1.02 -5.42 3.54
CA GLY A 34 -2.31 -5.44 2.88
C GLY A 34 -2.22 -5.23 1.38
N ARG A 35 -3.39 -5.33 0.74
CA ARG A 35 -3.57 -5.13 -0.70
C ARG A 35 -4.67 -4.11 -0.97
N SER A 36 -4.56 -3.37 -2.06
CA SER A 36 -5.55 -2.34 -2.39
C SER A 36 -6.78 -2.97 -3.03
N GLU A 37 -7.97 -2.36 -2.87
CA GLU A 37 -9.17 -2.80 -3.61
C GLU A 37 -9.02 -2.59 -5.13
N TYR A 38 -8.12 -1.70 -5.54
CA TYR A 38 -7.87 -1.35 -6.94
C TYR A 38 -6.89 -2.30 -7.65
N ASP A 39 -6.45 -3.37 -7.00
CA ASP A 39 -5.55 -4.36 -7.59
C ASP A 39 -6.32 -5.18 -8.65
N ALA A 40 -6.39 -4.64 -9.87
CA ALA A 40 -6.36 -5.46 -11.05
C ALA A 40 -4.99 -6.20 -11.07
N PRO A 41 -4.92 -7.46 -11.55
CA PRO A 41 -3.76 -8.35 -11.46
C PRO A 41 -2.44 -7.86 -12.11
N GLU A 42 -2.30 -6.58 -12.46
CA GLU A 42 -1.12 -5.97 -13.08
C GLU A 42 -0.36 -4.99 -12.16
N VAL A 43 -0.84 -4.70 -10.94
CA VAL A 43 -0.13 -3.89 -9.93
C VAL A 43 0.15 -4.76 -8.70
N ASP A 44 1.11 -5.67 -8.83
CA ASP A 44 1.61 -6.54 -7.75
C ASP A 44 2.46 -5.74 -6.73
N GLY A 45 1.82 -4.87 -5.94
CA GLY A 45 2.50 -4.11 -4.88
C GLY A 45 1.91 -4.41 -3.51
N LEU A 46 2.74 -4.82 -2.54
CA LEU A 46 2.30 -4.92 -1.16
C LEU A 46 2.11 -3.52 -0.58
N VAL A 47 1.07 -3.33 0.22
CA VAL A 47 0.87 -2.11 1.00
C VAL A 47 1.37 -2.35 2.42
N TYR A 48 2.46 -1.67 2.78
CA TYR A 48 2.95 -1.61 4.15
C TYR A 48 2.17 -0.55 4.92
N ILE A 49 1.40 -0.99 5.90
CA ILE A 49 0.52 -0.14 6.70
C ILE A 49 1.16 0.07 8.08
N LYS A 50 1.49 1.33 8.38
CA LYS A 50 1.80 1.77 9.75
C LYS A 50 0.51 2.10 10.48
N SER A 51 0.31 1.49 11.64
CA SER A 51 -0.82 1.78 12.52
C SER A 51 -0.40 1.77 13.98
N GLN A 52 -0.92 2.70 14.75
CA GLN A 52 -0.78 2.69 16.22
C GLN A 52 -1.80 1.75 16.89
N ARG A 53 -2.89 1.41 16.19
CA ARG A 53 -3.90 0.46 16.66
C ARG A 53 -3.63 -0.93 16.09
N ALA A 54 -4.07 -1.95 16.81
CA ALA A 54 -4.04 -3.31 16.29
C ALA A 54 -5.02 -3.46 15.12
N LEU A 55 -4.52 -3.89 13.97
CA LEU A 55 -5.34 -4.28 12.82
C LEU A 55 -5.50 -5.79 12.78
N ARG A 56 -6.64 -6.26 12.26
CA ARG A 56 -6.91 -7.70 12.09
C ARG A 56 -6.86 -8.10 10.63
N PRO A 57 -6.25 -9.25 10.28
CA PRO A 57 -6.41 -9.82 8.95
C PRO A 57 -7.89 -9.97 8.58
N GLY A 58 -8.25 -9.58 7.35
CA GLY A 58 -9.63 -9.50 6.87
C GLY A 58 -10.32 -8.16 7.13
N GLU A 59 -9.69 -7.23 7.84
CA GLU A 59 -10.20 -5.87 8.05
C GLU A 59 -9.85 -4.96 6.86
N PHE A 60 -10.84 -4.21 6.37
CA PHE A 60 -10.59 -3.11 5.45
C PHE A 60 -10.33 -1.83 6.24
N VAL A 61 -9.23 -1.15 5.91
CA VAL A 61 -8.82 0.09 6.54
C VAL A 61 -8.54 1.17 5.51
N LYS A 62 -8.94 2.40 5.83
CA LYS A 62 -8.55 3.58 5.04
C LYS A 62 -7.17 4.02 5.44
N VAL A 63 -6.28 4.05 4.47
CA VAL A 63 -4.89 4.44 4.66
C VAL A 63 -4.53 5.57 3.70
N LYS A 64 -3.66 6.46 4.16
CA LYS A 64 -3.08 7.48 3.30
C LYS A 64 -1.70 7.03 2.88
N ILE A 65 -1.46 6.94 1.56
CA ILE A 65 -0.13 6.67 1.04
C ILE A 65 0.73 7.91 1.27
N TYR A 66 1.82 7.74 2.02
CA TYR A 66 2.76 8.82 2.29
C TYR A 66 4.13 8.58 1.66
N ASP A 67 4.42 7.34 1.25
CA ASP A 67 5.65 6.99 0.55
C ASP A 67 5.43 5.83 -0.43
N THR A 68 6.34 5.70 -1.41
CA THR A 68 6.31 4.66 -2.44
C THR A 68 7.72 4.09 -2.61
N LEU A 69 7.86 2.77 -2.54
CA LEU A 69 9.08 2.06 -2.91
C LEU A 69 9.01 1.64 -4.38
N GLU A 70 10.03 0.94 -4.89
CA GLU A 70 10.12 0.57 -6.33
C GLU A 70 8.87 -0.17 -6.84
N TYR A 71 8.29 -1.04 -6.00
CA TYR A 71 7.08 -1.82 -6.31
C TYR A 71 6.01 -1.75 -5.21
N ASP A 72 6.37 -1.33 -3.99
CA ASP A 72 5.47 -1.35 -2.84
C ASP A 72 4.99 0.04 -2.44
N LEU A 73 3.85 0.10 -1.74
CA LEU A 73 3.29 1.33 -1.18
C LEU A 73 3.48 1.36 0.33
N VAL A 74 3.75 2.54 0.88
CA VAL A 74 3.80 2.74 2.33
C VAL A 74 2.72 3.72 2.74
N ALA A 75 1.89 3.28 3.68
CA ALA A 75 0.68 3.96 4.07
C ALA A 75 0.56 4.04 5.60
N GLU A 76 -0.19 5.03 6.06
CA GLU A 76 -0.57 5.16 7.46
C GLU A 76 -2.09 5.11 7.61
N VAL A 77 -2.57 4.44 8.66
CA VAL A 77 -4.01 4.38 8.96
C VAL A 77 -4.50 5.77 9.33
N LEU A 78 -5.54 6.23 8.64
CA LEU A 78 -6.28 7.42 9.05
C LEU A 78 -7.17 7.04 10.23
N SER A 79 -6.99 7.75 11.35
CA SER A 79 -7.75 7.56 12.59
C SER A 79 -9.16 8.11 12.47
#